data_AF-A0A318Y1R2-F1
#
_entry.id   AF-A0A318Y1R2-F1
#
_cell.length_a   1.000
_cell.length_b   1.000
_cell.length_c   1.000
_cell.angle_alpha   90.00
_cell.angle_beta   90.00
_cell.angle_gamma   90.00
#
_symmetry.space_group_name_H-M   'P 1'
#
loop_
_entity.id
_entity.type
_entity.pdbx_description
1 polymer ?
#
loop_
_entity_poly.entity_id
_entity_poly.type
_entity_poly.pdbx_seq_one_letter_code
_entity_poly.pdbx_strand_id
1 'polypeptide(L)' 'MPRSGKDFSYKGSGTNSQGNHWCSRDYSSSSNPNSYHYSNSNGSYYYSNPDGSTYYNNGSGGSTYTPPSGKN' A
#
# COMPACT_ATOMS: atom_id res chain seq x y z
N MET A 1 -19.47 -17.74 -3.60
CA MET A 1 -18.49 -18.08 -2.54
C MET A 1 -17.32 -17.09 -2.63
N PRO A 2 -17.25 -16.02 -1.83
CA PRO A 2 -16.07 -15.16 -1.86
C PRO A 2 -14.94 -15.84 -1.07
N ARG A 3 -13.85 -16.10 -1.79
CA ARG A 3 -12.56 -16.63 -1.32
C ARG A 3 -11.81 -15.58 -0.49
N SER A 4 -10.97 -16.09 0.41
CA SER A 4 -9.69 -15.49 0.83
C SER A 4 -9.67 -14.58 2.07
N GLY A 5 -9.65 -15.18 3.26
CA GLY A 5 -8.40 -15.37 4.00
C GLY A 5 -7.60 -14.18 4.56
N LYS A 6 -8.09 -12.94 4.59
CA LYS A 6 -7.56 -11.89 5.48
C LYS A 6 -8.65 -10.85 5.75
N ASP A 7 -8.87 -10.52 7.02
CA ASP A 7 -9.82 -9.53 7.53
C ASP A 7 -9.44 -8.09 7.15
N PHE A 8 -9.44 -7.78 5.85
CA PHE A 8 -9.26 -6.42 5.38
C PHE A 8 -10.42 -5.95 4.51
N SER A 9 -10.95 -4.78 4.85
CA SER A 9 -11.93 -4.07 4.04
C SER A 9 -11.21 -3.20 3.02
N TYR A 10 -11.64 -3.25 1.77
CA TYR A 10 -11.20 -2.26 0.77
C TYR A 10 -11.90 -0.93 1.09
N LYS A 11 -11.14 0.06 1.59
CA LYS A 11 -11.69 1.41 1.88
C LYS A 11 -12.00 2.16 0.61
N GLY A 12 -11.16 1.97 -0.41
CA GLY A 12 -11.31 2.64 -1.68
C GLY A 12 -10.20 2.24 -2.63
N SER A 13 -10.53 2.22 -3.91
CA SER A 13 -9.55 2.12 -4.98
C SER A 13 -9.97 3.01 -6.12
N GLY A 14 -9.01 3.50 -6.88
CA GLY A 14 -9.27 4.33 -8.03
C GLY A 14 -8.10 4.33 -8.99
N THR A 15 -8.39 4.77 -10.21
CA THR A 15 -7.37 5.02 -11.22
C THR A 15 -7.54 6.46 -11.66
N ASN A 16 -6.47 7.24 -11.59
CA ASN A 16 -6.49 8.62 -12.06
C ASN A 16 -6.37 8.68 -13.59
N SER A 17 -6.62 9.85 -14.20
CA SER A 17 -6.54 10.02 -15.67
C SER A 17 -5.14 9.79 -16.26
N GLN A 18 -4.10 9.74 -15.44
CA GLN A 18 -2.73 9.43 -15.84
C GLN A 18 -2.47 7.92 -15.87
N GLY A 19 -3.43 7.10 -15.40
CA GLY A 19 -3.32 5.66 -15.29
C GLY A 19 -2.73 5.17 -13.96
N ASN A 20 -2.49 6.06 -12.99
CA ASN A 20 -1.99 5.68 -11.68
C ASN A 20 -3.14 5.05 -10.88
N HIS A 21 -2.92 3.85 -10.39
CA HIS A 21 -3.88 3.10 -9.60
C HIS A 21 -3.54 3.18 -8.13
N TRP A 22 -4.53 3.43 -7.30
CA TRP A 22 -4.39 3.45 -5.85
C TRP A 22 -5.44 2.56 -5.22
N CYS A 23 -5.07 1.87 -4.14
CA CYS A 23 -5.92 0.97 -3.40
C CYS A 23 -5.61 1.09 -1.91
N SER A 24 -6.57 1.63 -1.17
CA SER A 24 -6.57 1.73 0.28
C SER A 24 -7.30 0.53 0.88
N ARG A 25 -6.63 -0.15 1.82
CA ARG A 25 -7.12 -1.35 2.50
C ARG A 25 -7.05 -1.11 4.00
N ASP A 26 -8.14 -1.43 4.69
CA ASP A 26 -8.27 -1.32 6.13
C ASP A 26 -8.22 -2.71 6.74
N TYR A 27 -7.10 -3.01 7.38
CA TYR A 27 -6.92 -4.24 8.13
C TYR A 27 -7.42 -3.97 9.54
N SER A 28 -8.65 -4.39 9.83
CA SER A 28 -9.31 -4.15 11.12
C SER A 28 -8.58 -4.83 12.31
N SER A 29 -7.60 -5.70 12.03
CA SER A 29 -6.83 -6.49 13.01
C SER A 29 -5.34 -6.11 13.08
N SER A 30 -4.89 -5.01 12.46
CA SER A 30 -3.46 -4.70 12.38
C SER A 30 -3.10 -3.33 12.96
N SER A 31 -1.90 -3.21 13.52
CA SER A 31 -1.43 -2.00 14.24
C SER A 31 -1.52 -0.71 13.43
N ASN A 32 -1.52 -0.77 12.10
CA ASN A 32 -1.88 0.34 11.23
C ASN A 32 -3.06 -0.07 10.32
N PRO A 33 -4.25 0.52 10.52
CA PRO A 33 -5.39 0.31 9.63
C PRO A 33 -5.18 0.96 8.25
N ASN A 34 -4.07 1.67 8.03
CA ASN A 34 -3.81 2.46 6.85
C ASN A 34 -2.91 1.74 5.83
N SER A 35 -3.27 0.50 5.47
CA SER A 35 -2.57 -0.19 4.39
C SER A 35 -2.92 0.46 3.06
N TYR A 36 -1.91 0.83 2.29
CA TYR A 36 -2.10 1.60 1.07
C TYR A 36 -1.19 1.08 -0.02
N HIS A 37 -1.73 0.85 -1.20
CA HIS A 37 -0.97 0.48 -2.38
C HIS A 37 -1.18 1.52 -3.45
N TYR A 38 -0.09 2.07 -3.95
CA TYR A 38 -0.05 3.02 -5.05
C TYR A 38 0.80 2.45 -6.17
N SER A 39 0.30 2.50 -7.39
CA SER A 39 1.04 2.08 -8.58
C SER A 39 0.91 3.16 -9.62
N ASN A 40 2.05 3.72 -10.01
CA ASN A 40 2.10 4.71 -11.07
C ASN A 40 2.30 4.03 -12.42
N SER A 41 1.81 4.66 -13.47
CA SER A 41 1.98 4.15 -14.85
C SER A 41 3.42 4.17 -15.33
N ASN A 42 4.29 4.97 -14.70
CA ASN A 42 5.73 4.97 -14.95
C ASN A 42 6.45 3.76 -14.33
N GLY A 43 5.73 2.82 -13.70
CA GLY A 43 6.30 1.64 -13.05
C GLY A 43 6.73 1.86 -11.60
N SER A 44 6.71 3.10 -11.10
CA SER A 44 6.94 3.39 -9.68
C SER A 44 5.76 2.89 -8.85
N TYR A 45 6.02 2.33 -7.68
CA TYR A 45 4.95 1.89 -6.78
C TYR A 45 5.29 2.17 -5.33
N TYR A 46 4.26 2.29 -4.49
CA TYR A 46 4.39 2.54 -3.08
C TYR A 46 3.49 1.59 -2.31
N TYR A 47 4.07 0.94 -1.31
CA TYR A 47 3.37 0.11 -0.34
C TYR A 47 3.47 0.79 1.03
N SER A 48 2.33 0.94 1.68
CA SER A 48 2.21 1.20 3.11
C SER A 48 1.69 -0.08 3.74
N ASN A 49 2.54 -0.73 4.53
CA ASN A 49 2.22 -1.97 5.19
C ASN A 49 1.52 -1.68 6.52
N PRO A 50 0.72 -2.63 7.02
CA PRO A 50 -0.01 -2.43 8.26
C PRO A 50 0.88 -2.51 9.52
N ASP A 51 2.14 -2.94 9.41
CA ASP A 51 3.13 -2.77 10.49
C ASP A 51 3.65 -1.32 10.59
N GLY A 52 3.30 -0.47 9.61
CA GLY A 52 3.70 0.92 9.51
C GLY A 52 4.99 1.13 8.71
N SER A 53 5.66 0.05 8.29
CA SER A 53 6.70 0.15 7.26
C SER A 53 6.10 0.61 5.94
N THR A 54 6.92 1.34 5.19
CA THR A 54 6.56 1.75 3.84
C THR A 54 7.68 1.37 2.89
N TYR A 55 7.31 1.03 1.67
CA TYR A 55 8.23 0.64 0.63
C TYR A 55 7.90 1.43 -0.62
N TYR A 56 8.85 2.23 -1.07
CA TYR A 56 8.74 3.04 -2.27
C TYR A 56 9.68 2.50 -3.33
N ASN A 57 9.19 2.31 -4.54
CA ASN A 57 9.99 1.95 -5.71
C ASN A 57 9.81 3.03 -6.77
N ASN A 58 10.91 3.51 -7.34
CA ASN A 58 10.94 4.60 -8.32
C ASN A 58 10.78 4.14 -9.78
N GLY A 59 10.48 2.85 -10.02
CA GLY A 59 10.33 2.26 -11.36
C GLY A 59 11.61 2.22 -12.19
N SER A 60 12.71 2.78 -11.69
CA SER A 60 13.99 2.95 -12.38
C SER A 60 15.10 2.06 -11.77
N GLY A 61 14.71 1.07 -10.97
CA GLY A 61 15.63 0.16 -10.26
C GLY A 61 16.02 0.60 -8.85
N GLY A 62 15.55 1.76 -8.38
CA GLY A 62 15.74 2.23 -7.01
C GLY A 62 14.53 1.94 -6.13
N SER A 63 14.76 1.31 -4.97
CA SER A 63 13.74 1.14 -3.96
C SER A 63 14.20 1.63 -2.59
N THR A 64 13.34 2.36 -1.91
CA THR A 64 13.51 2.86 -0.55
C THR A 64 12.57 2.09 0.36
N TYR A 65 13.14 1.34 1.30
CA TYR A 65 12.38 0.76 2.40
C TYR A 65 12.51 1.69 3.61
N THR A 66 11.37 2.13 4.14
CA THR A 66 11.29 2.97 5.32
C THR A 66 10.62 2.16 6.43
N PRO A 67 11.33 1.81 7.51
CA PRO A 67 10.74 1.10 8.63
C PRO A 67 9.66 1.98 9.31
N PRO A 68 8.73 1.37 10.07
CA PRO A 68 7.73 2.12 10.83
C PRO A 68 8.43 3.07 11.79
N SER A 69 7.99 4.33 11.83
CA SER A 69 8.48 5.28 12.83
C SER A 69 7.96 4.86 14.21
N GLY A 70 8.76 4.05 14.92
CA GLY A 70 8.32 3.38 16.14
C GLY A 70 9.39 2.52 16.82
N LYS A 71 10.67 2.83 16.63
CA LYS A 71 11.75 2.33 17.49
C LYS A 71 12.64 3.50 17.88
N ASN A 72 12.30 4.15 18.98
CA ASN A 72 13.27 4.84 19.83
C ASN A 72 12.97 4.50 21.29
#